data_AF-A0A8C5LNV3-F1
#
_entry.id   AF-A0A8C5LNV3-F1
#
_cell.length_a   1.000
_cell.length_b   1.000
_cell.length_c   1.000
_cell.angle_alpha   90.00
_cell.angle_beta   90.00
_cell.angle_gamma   90.00
#
_symmetry.space_group_name_H-M   'P 1'
#
loop_
_entity.id
_entity.type
_entity.pdbx_description
1 polymer ?
#
loop_
_entity_poly.entity_id
_entity_poly.type
_entity_poly.pdbx_seq_one_letter_code
_entity_poly.pdbx_strand_id
1 'polypeptide(L)'
;MLTIRAALQRAGSGSCCRALSLSSRVCNAGKKGLVLGVYEKEKEEDSLRFTDAGDKFDKVVSGKLRDLLMRSGPSLKKGKTRMFYGLHEDFPSVVVVGLGKKTAGLDLLENWNESKENIRTAASVGCRLMQDLEVLQVEVDPCADAHSAAEGAVLGLFEYDELKKKKKKVVATQPFDGSCLAAWQTGVLYAEGQNLARYLMEAPANIITPTKFAEILQEKLSTFGDTVKVFPRSKPWIEEQQMGAFLSVAKGSDEPPIFLEIHYQGNPESSQPPVVFVGKGVTFDSGGISLKPSSGMDAMRADMGGAATVCSAILTAAQLNMPLNIIGLAALCENMPNGRANKPGDVVRAKNGKTIQVDNTDAEGRLLLADALCYAHSFNPRVIVNAATLTGAMDVALGSAATGVFTNSIWLWTHLQEACFASLVSQDYVNGTDQEEIRTGVEQCIQKFLDVARQTECFFLQKRLQLSVQKPEQVIKEDVSELRNELQRKEVLIQKHLTKLRSWQQVLEDINVQHKKTNETAQGPLAYLEQASANIPAPMKQK
;
A
#
# COMPACT_ATOMS: atom_id res chain seq x y z
N MET A 1 28.55 -53.19 25.66
CA MET A 1 29.76 -52.36 25.48
C MET A 1 30.13 -52.38 24.01
N LEU A 2 30.48 -51.21 23.45
CA LEU A 2 30.83 -50.96 22.03
C LEU A 2 29.67 -51.06 21.02
N THR A 3 29.00 -49.93 20.78
CA THR A 3 28.94 -49.18 19.48
C THR A 3 27.73 -48.24 19.46
N ILE A 4 27.91 -47.02 19.98
CA ILE A 4 27.02 -45.87 19.72
C ILE A 4 27.94 -44.73 19.25
N ARG A 5 28.30 -44.78 17.97
CA ARG A 5 29.07 -43.76 17.23
C ARG A 5 28.73 -43.89 15.74
N ALA A 6 27.49 -43.56 15.37
CA ALA A 6 27.08 -43.51 13.96
C ALA A 6 25.84 -42.63 13.64
N ALA A 7 25.31 -41.83 14.58
CA ALA A 7 24.06 -41.10 14.35
C ALA A 7 24.14 -39.57 14.50
N LEU A 8 25.34 -38.96 14.49
CA LEU A 8 25.54 -37.54 14.80
C LEU A 8 26.26 -36.72 13.70
N GLN A 9 26.24 -37.17 12.43
CA GLN A 9 26.99 -36.51 11.35
C GLN A 9 26.22 -36.27 10.03
N ARG A 10 24.88 -36.18 10.06
CA ARG A 10 24.08 -35.77 8.87
C ARG A 10 22.95 -34.79 9.18
N ALA A 11 23.26 -33.74 9.92
CA ALA A 11 22.41 -32.55 10.04
C ALA A 11 23.32 -31.33 10.03
N GLY A 12 23.77 -30.93 8.83
CA GLY A 12 24.77 -29.90 8.67
C GLY A 12 24.91 -29.48 7.21
N SER A 13 23.81 -28.99 6.62
CA SER A 13 23.87 -28.28 5.34
C SER A 13 22.62 -27.41 5.14
N GLY A 14 22.80 -26.09 5.29
CA GLY A 14 22.12 -25.09 4.46
C GLY A 14 20.69 -24.71 4.83
N SER A 15 20.47 -24.13 6.00
CA SER A 15 19.29 -23.28 6.26
C SER A 15 19.76 -21.85 6.47
N CYS A 16 19.74 -21.05 5.41
CA CYS A 16 20.01 -19.61 5.46
C CYS A 16 18.73 -18.87 5.90
N CYS A 17 18.23 -19.21 7.08
CA CYS A 17 17.23 -18.42 7.78
C CYS A 17 18.00 -17.35 8.56
N ARG A 18 18.22 -16.19 7.92
CA ARG A 18 18.75 -15.00 8.61
C ARG A 18 17.66 -14.47 9.54
N ALA A 19 17.62 -15.01 10.75
CA ALA A 19 17.10 -14.30 11.89
C ALA A 19 17.95 -13.02 12.05
N LEU A 20 17.36 -11.86 11.73
CA LEU A 20 17.86 -10.55 12.14
C LEU A 20 17.61 -10.40 13.66
N SER A 21 18.27 -11.26 14.45
CA SER A 21 18.40 -11.06 15.88
C SER A 21 19.60 -10.16 16.11
N LEU A 22 19.36 -9.00 16.71
CA LEU A 22 20.37 -8.22 17.44
C LEU A 22 21.00 -9.12 18.51
N SER A 23 21.98 -9.92 18.11
CA SER A 23 22.88 -10.60 19.03
C SER A 23 24.19 -9.83 19.02
N SER A 24 24.36 -9.07 20.09
CA SER A 24 25.59 -8.46 20.55
C SER A 24 26.72 -9.49 20.65
N ARG A 25 27.41 -9.78 19.54
CA ARG A 25 28.65 -10.58 19.57
C ARG A 25 29.46 -10.47 18.27
N VAL A 26 29.92 -9.27 17.93
CA VAL A 26 31.20 -9.08 17.24
C VAL A 26 31.88 -7.82 17.80
N CYS A 27 32.45 -7.94 19.00
CA CYS A 27 33.54 -7.05 19.42
C CYS A 27 34.80 -7.48 18.65
N ASN A 28 34.86 -7.16 17.36
CA ASN A 28 36.15 -7.03 16.70
C ASN A 28 36.63 -5.61 17.00
N ALA A 29 37.90 -5.47 17.38
CA ALA A 29 38.63 -4.20 17.41
C ALA A 29 38.85 -3.67 15.97
N GLY A 30 37.77 -3.61 15.19
CA GLY A 30 37.74 -3.14 13.82
C GLY A 30 37.55 -1.63 13.79
N LYS A 31 38.17 -0.99 12.80
CA LYS A 31 38.05 0.44 12.55
C LYS A 31 36.57 0.82 12.37
N LYS A 32 36.07 1.76 13.16
CA LYS A 32 34.72 2.32 12.98
C LYS A 32 34.74 3.46 11.98
N GLY A 33 33.65 3.60 11.24
CA GLY A 33 33.37 4.78 10.42
C GLY A 33 32.43 5.72 11.15
N LEU A 34 32.53 7.02 10.85
CA LEU A 34 31.61 8.04 11.35
C LEU A 34 31.02 8.85 10.20
N VAL A 35 29.71 9.02 10.17
CA VAL A 35 28.99 9.90 9.23
C VAL A 35 28.45 11.10 9.99
N LEU A 36 28.82 12.33 9.60
CA LEU A 36 28.42 13.59 10.26
C LEU A 36 27.76 14.56 9.28
N GLY A 37 26.69 15.22 9.71
CA GLY A 37 25.96 16.21 8.91
C GLY A 37 26.55 17.62 8.98
N VAL A 38 26.48 18.35 7.87
CA VAL A 38 26.77 19.79 7.79
C VAL A 38 25.67 20.50 6.98
N TYR A 39 25.23 21.66 7.47
CA TYR A 39 24.24 22.49 6.79
C TYR A 39 24.90 23.45 5.79
N GLU A 40 24.14 23.88 4.79
CA GLU A 40 24.56 24.93 3.87
C GLU A 40 24.67 26.29 4.60
N LYS A 41 25.64 27.10 4.18
CA LYS A 41 25.86 28.45 4.71
C LYS A 41 24.68 29.35 4.33
N GLU A 42 23.98 29.91 5.30
CA GLU A 42 22.99 30.96 5.05
C GLU A 42 23.67 32.32 4.84
N LYS A 43 23.02 33.24 4.10
CA LYS A 43 23.65 34.49 3.63
C LYS A 43 24.19 35.40 4.75
N GLU A 44 23.62 35.31 5.95
CA GLU A 44 23.97 36.15 7.10
C GLU A 44 24.92 35.48 8.09
N GLU A 45 25.24 34.20 7.88
CA GLU A 45 26.09 33.45 8.80
C GLU A 45 27.48 33.33 8.23
N ASP A 46 28.50 33.83 8.93
CA ASP A 46 29.86 33.77 8.40
C ASP A 46 30.55 32.40 8.59
N SER A 47 30.02 31.56 9.46
CA SER A 47 30.65 30.31 9.88
C SER A 47 29.90 29.06 9.41
N LEU A 48 30.66 28.01 9.11
CA LEU A 48 30.16 26.68 8.80
C LEU A 48 29.33 26.14 9.98
N ARG A 49 28.19 25.48 9.70
CA ARG A 49 27.35 24.89 10.75
C ARG A 49 27.26 23.38 10.62
N PHE A 50 27.82 22.69 11.60
CA PHE A 50 27.56 21.27 11.79
C PHE A 50 26.22 21.05 12.51
N THR A 51 25.80 19.80 12.54
CA THR A 51 24.84 19.29 13.53
C THR A 51 25.44 19.31 14.93
N ASP A 52 24.63 19.08 15.97
CA ASP A 52 25.12 18.97 17.35
C ASP A 52 26.16 17.85 17.52
N ALA A 53 25.96 16.72 16.83
CA ALA A 53 26.92 15.62 16.79
C ALA A 53 28.23 16.01 16.09
N GLY A 54 28.14 16.71 14.96
CA GLY A 54 29.31 17.20 14.24
C GLY A 54 30.11 18.23 15.04
N ASP A 55 29.43 19.17 15.73
CA ASP A 55 30.09 20.13 16.61
C ASP A 55 30.71 19.46 17.85
N LYS A 56 30.04 18.44 18.42
CA LYS A 56 30.60 17.63 19.50
C LYS A 56 31.87 16.90 19.06
N PHE A 57 31.84 16.28 17.89
CA PHE A 57 33.01 15.59 17.34
C PHE A 57 34.16 16.57 17.01
N ASP A 58 33.86 17.71 16.38
CA ASP A 58 34.85 18.75 16.08
C ASP A 58 35.55 19.26 17.35
N LYS A 59 34.80 19.43 18.45
CA LYS A 59 35.38 19.76 19.77
C LYS A 59 36.33 18.68 20.28
N VAL A 60 35.97 17.40 20.14
CA VAL A 60 36.84 16.27 20.55
C VAL A 60 38.16 16.28 19.76
N VAL A 61 38.12 16.59 18.46
CA VAL A 61 39.31 16.69 17.62
C VAL A 61 39.92 18.10 17.58
N SER A 62 39.63 18.94 18.59
CA SER A 62 40.19 20.29 18.76
C SER A 62 40.05 21.21 17.54
N GLY A 63 38.90 21.18 16.85
CA GLY A 63 38.59 22.03 15.69
C GLY A 63 39.17 21.54 14.36
N LYS A 64 39.86 20.38 14.36
CA LYS A 64 40.54 19.84 13.18
C LYS A 64 39.59 19.49 12.04
N LEU A 65 38.37 19.03 12.34
CA LEU A 65 37.39 18.66 11.31
C LEU A 65 36.96 19.91 10.53
N ARG A 66 36.63 21.00 11.24
CA ARG A 66 36.25 22.28 10.65
C ARG A 66 37.36 22.89 9.80
N ASP A 67 38.60 22.91 10.31
CA ASP A 67 39.77 23.41 9.57
C ASP A 67 39.96 22.64 8.25
N LEU A 68 39.94 21.31 8.29
CA LEU A 68 40.09 20.48 7.09
C LEU A 68 38.93 20.64 6.12
N LEU A 69 37.69 20.76 6.61
CA LEU A 69 36.53 20.98 5.76
C LEU A 69 36.63 22.30 5.00
N MET A 70 37.04 23.38 5.66
CA MET A 70 37.27 24.68 5.01
C MET A 70 38.41 24.65 3.98
N ARG A 71 39.50 23.92 4.26
CA ARG A 71 40.63 23.78 3.33
C ARG A 71 40.34 22.90 2.12
N SER A 72 39.42 21.95 2.28
CA SER A 72 39.11 20.94 1.26
C SER A 72 38.31 21.44 0.06
N GLY A 73 37.96 22.73 0.03
CA GLY A 73 37.32 23.39 -1.11
C GLY A 73 35.90 23.87 -0.81
N PRO A 74 34.99 23.88 -1.82
CA PRO A 74 33.64 24.42 -1.67
C PRO A 74 32.83 23.76 -0.55
N SER A 75 31.82 24.47 -0.04
CA SER A 75 30.85 23.93 0.92
C SER A 75 30.07 22.75 0.33
N LEU A 76 29.69 21.81 1.20
CA LEU A 76 28.91 20.65 0.81
C LEU A 76 27.44 21.03 0.66
N LYS A 77 26.93 20.89 -0.57
CA LYS A 77 25.50 21.01 -0.87
C LYS A 77 24.73 19.76 -0.44
N LYS A 78 23.40 19.85 -0.39
CA LYS A 78 22.48 18.70 -0.20
C LYS A 78 22.95 17.44 -0.94
N GLY A 79 23.12 16.35 -0.20
CA GLY A 79 23.48 15.02 -0.72
C GLY A 79 24.93 14.86 -1.21
N LYS A 80 25.78 15.89 -1.07
CA LYS A 80 27.22 15.80 -1.37
C LYS A 80 27.99 15.36 -0.14
N THR A 81 29.09 14.65 -0.36
CA THR A 81 29.90 14.08 0.72
C THR A 81 31.37 14.44 0.58
N ARG A 82 32.10 14.37 1.68
CA ARG A 82 33.57 14.48 1.71
C ARG A 82 34.14 13.59 2.80
N MET A 83 35.22 12.90 2.48
CA MET A 83 35.89 11.96 3.39
C MET A 83 37.14 12.60 4.00
N PHE A 84 37.33 12.38 5.29
CA PHE A 84 38.52 12.76 6.05
C PHE A 84 39.07 11.55 6.79
N TYR A 85 40.40 11.47 6.89
CA TYR A 85 41.10 10.34 7.47
C TYR A 85 41.93 10.77 8.67
N GLY A 86 42.10 9.87 9.65
CA GLY A 86 43.01 10.09 10.79
C GLY A 86 42.66 11.34 11.62
N LEU A 87 41.37 11.62 11.79
CA LEU A 87 40.90 12.69 12.68
C LEU A 87 40.89 12.24 14.13
N HIS A 88 40.51 10.99 14.38
CA HIS A 88 40.40 10.38 15.70
C HIS A 88 40.84 8.91 15.63
N GLU A 89 41.36 8.36 16.72
CA GLU A 89 41.84 6.97 16.78
C GLU A 89 40.69 5.97 16.59
N ASP A 90 39.55 6.21 17.24
CA ASP A 90 38.35 5.36 17.11
C ASP A 90 37.65 5.46 15.75
N PHE A 91 37.84 6.58 15.05
CA PHE A 91 37.22 6.86 13.75
C PHE A 91 38.27 7.21 12.69
N PRO A 92 38.99 6.20 12.15
CA PRO A 92 40.00 6.43 11.12
C PRO A 92 39.44 7.02 9.83
N SER A 93 38.14 6.86 9.58
CA SER A 93 37.42 7.40 8.42
C SER A 93 36.16 8.13 8.88
N VAL A 94 36.07 9.42 8.53
CA VAL A 94 34.94 10.30 8.86
C VAL A 94 34.40 10.88 7.56
N VAL A 95 33.12 10.66 7.28
CA VAL A 95 32.41 11.25 6.15
C VAL A 95 31.57 12.42 6.64
N VAL A 96 31.78 13.59 6.07
CA VAL A 96 30.87 14.71 6.21
C VAL A 96 29.88 14.70 5.05
N VAL A 97 28.59 14.87 5.36
CA VAL A 97 27.48 14.86 4.39
C VAL A 97 26.70 16.16 4.44
N GLY A 98 26.37 16.74 3.28
CA GLY A 98 25.61 17.97 3.18
C GLY A 98 24.10 17.75 3.35
N LEU A 99 23.50 18.43 4.32
CA LEU A 99 22.08 18.34 4.69
C LEU A 99 21.18 19.37 3.99
N GLY A 100 21.75 20.28 3.20
CA GLY A 100 20.99 21.42 2.66
C GLY A 100 20.75 22.49 3.73
N LYS A 101 19.67 23.25 3.60
CA LYS A 101 19.32 24.32 4.54
C LYS A 101 18.83 23.75 5.87
N LYS A 102 19.25 24.34 6.99
CA LYS A 102 18.78 23.93 8.33
C LYS A 102 17.30 24.25 8.55
N THR A 103 16.83 25.32 7.92
CA THR A 103 15.45 25.82 7.98
C THR A 103 14.49 25.09 7.04
N ALA A 104 14.96 24.05 6.33
CA ALA A 104 14.10 23.22 5.49
C ALA A 104 12.98 22.58 6.33
N GLY A 105 11.77 22.56 5.79
CA GLY A 105 10.57 22.06 6.45
C GLY A 105 9.62 21.44 5.44
N LEU A 106 8.32 21.68 5.58
CA LEU A 106 7.33 21.27 4.60
C LEU A 106 7.50 22.07 3.30
N ASP A 107 7.73 21.36 2.19
CA ASP A 107 7.71 21.93 0.85
C ASP A 107 6.32 21.72 0.25
N LEU A 108 5.58 22.81 0.05
CA LEU A 108 4.20 22.80 -0.49
C LEU A 108 4.13 22.60 -2.00
N LEU A 109 5.26 22.59 -2.71
CA LEU A 109 5.32 22.28 -4.14
C LEU A 109 5.55 20.78 -4.32
N GLU A 110 6.49 20.23 -3.57
CA GLU A 110 6.83 18.80 -3.61
C GLU A 110 5.90 17.95 -2.72
N ASN A 111 5.15 18.59 -1.82
CA ASN A 111 4.26 17.96 -0.85
C ASN A 111 4.99 16.91 0.01
N TRP A 112 6.14 17.30 0.59
CA TRP A 112 6.90 16.47 1.52
C TRP A 112 7.67 17.33 2.53
N ASN A 113 8.32 16.72 3.52
CA ASN A 113 9.28 17.43 4.36
C ASN A 113 10.68 17.31 3.78
N GLU A 114 11.18 18.43 3.27
CA GLU A 114 12.46 18.52 2.59
C GLU A 114 13.63 18.19 3.54
N SER A 115 13.56 18.61 4.81
CA SER A 115 14.63 18.34 5.78
C SER A 115 14.84 16.83 5.99
N LYS A 116 13.76 16.08 6.13
CA LYS A 116 13.80 14.63 6.37
C LYS A 116 14.28 13.86 5.14
N GLU A 117 13.85 14.26 3.94
CA GLU A 117 14.40 13.74 2.69
C GLU A 117 15.89 14.03 2.50
N ASN A 118 16.34 15.22 2.92
CA ASN A 118 17.76 15.57 2.91
C ASN A 118 18.55 14.66 3.85
N ILE A 119 18.04 14.43 5.06
CA ILE A 119 18.67 13.56 6.06
C ILE A 119 18.77 12.12 5.54
N ARG A 120 17.68 11.56 4.99
CA ARG A 120 17.68 10.22 4.38
C ARG A 120 18.75 10.13 3.30
N THR A 121 18.76 11.08 2.37
CA THR A 121 19.72 11.13 1.27
C THR A 121 21.16 11.21 1.79
N ALA A 122 21.42 12.08 2.76
CA ALA A 122 22.74 12.31 3.32
C ALA A 122 23.27 11.07 4.05
N ALA A 123 22.47 10.47 4.94
CA ALA A 123 22.83 9.24 5.65
C ALA A 123 23.07 8.09 4.67
N SER A 124 22.22 7.96 3.65
CA SER A 124 22.32 6.95 2.59
C SER A 124 23.63 7.04 1.81
N VAL A 125 24.00 8.23 1.32
CA VAL A 125 25.24 8.42 0.56
C VAL A 125 26.47 8.25 1.46
N GLY A 126 26.41 8.74 2.70
CA GLY A 126 27.49 8.57 3.67
C GLY A 126 27.78 7.11 3.99
N CYS A 127 26.73 6.32 4.26
CA CYS A 127 26.86 4.89 4.57
C CYS A 127 27.37 4.08 3.37
N ARG A 128 26.91 4.37 2.14
CA ARG A 128 27.45 3.72 0.94
C ARG A 128 28.93 3.98 0.75
N LEU A 129 29.39 5.20 1.00
CA LEU A 129 30.81 5.54 0.90
C LEU A 129 31.65 4.78 1.94
N MET A 130 31.12 4.57 3.16
CA MET A 130 31.75 3.70 4.16
C MET A 130 31.79 2.23 3.75
N GLN A 131 30.72 1.73 3.12
CA GLN A 131 30.68 0.37 2.59
C GLN A 131 31.74 0.15 1.49
N ASP A 132 31.94 1.14 0.62
CA ASP A 132 32.96 1.09 -0.44
C ASP A 132 34.40 1.09 0.13
N LEU A 133 34.59 1.65 1.34
CA LEU A 133 35.84 1.52 2.12
C LEU A 133 35.94 0.21 2.92
N GLU A 134 34.97 -0.69 2.81
CA GLU A 134 34.88 -1.94 3.57
C GLU A 134 34.84 -1.73 5.10
N VAL A 135 34.32 -0.59 5.55
CA VAL A 135 34.11 -0.31 6.97
C VAL A 135 32.85 -1.03 7.46
N LEU A 136 33.02 -1.95 8.41
CA LEU A 136 31.95 -2.86 8.84
C LEU A 136 31.03 -2.29 9.92
N GLN A 137 31.48 -1.29 10.67
CA GLN A 137 30.71 -0.63 11.74
C GLN A 137 30.72 0.86 11.50
N VAL A 138 29.53 1.45 11.37
CA VAL A 138 29.37 2.88 11.08
C VAL A 138 28.46 3.52 12.12
N GLU A 139 28.97 4.54 12.79
CA GLU A 139 28.17 5.42 13.62
C GLU A 139 27.64 6.58 12.77
N VAL A 140 26.34 6.83 12.85
CA VAL A 140 25.64 7.79 12.00
C VAL A 140 25.05 8.89 12.86
N ASP A 141 25.38 10.13 12.52
CA ASP A 141 24.79 11.33 13.09
C ASP A 141 23.25 11.32 12.95
N PRO A 142 22.49 11.51 14.05
CA PRO A 142 21.04 11.68 14.00
C PRO A 142 20.56 12.83 13.12
N CYS A 143 21.39 13.84 12.83
CA CYS A 143 21.07 14.97 11.96
C CYS A 143 19.77 15.71 12.34
N ALA A 144 19.49 15.81 13.65
CA ALA A 144 18.24 16.33 14.25
C ALA A 144 16.98 15.45 14.05
N ASP A 145 17.05 14.37 13.27
CA ASP A 145 15.99 13.36 13.15
C ASP A 145 16.59 11.96 12.96
N ALA A 146 16.74 11.25 14.08
CA ALA A 146 17.31 9.91 14.11
C ALA A 146 16.48 8.87 13.33
N HIS A 147 15.16 9.06 13.22
CA HIS A 147 14.31 8.16 12.43
C HIS A 147 14.68 8.27 10.95
N SER A 148 14.71 9.49 10.41
CA SER A 148 15.07 9.73 9.00
C SER A 148 16.52 9.33 8.69
N ALA A 149 17.45 9.53 9.64
CA ALA A 149 18.84 9.10 9.49
C ALA A 149 18.96 7.58 9.43
N ALA A 150 18.23 6.86 10.29
CA ALA A 150 18.17 5.40 10.29
C ALA A 150 17.57 4.87 8.99
N GLU A 151 16.46 5.46 8.51
CA GLU A 151 15.85 5.09 7.23
C GLU A 151 16.84 5.24 6.08
N GLY A 152 17.51 6.39 5.98
CA GLY A 152 18.52 6.64 4.95
C GLY A 152 19.66 5.63 4.96
N ALA A 153 20.18 5.33 6.15
CA ALA A 153 21.26 4.38 6.34
C ALA A 153 20.85 2.94 5.93
N VAL A 154 19.71 2.46 6.42
CA VAL A 154 19.23 1.08 6.18
C VAL A 154 18.75 0.88 4.74
N LEU A 155 17.99 1.83 4.19
CA LEU A 155 17.53 1.76 2.79
C LEU A 155 18.69 1.89 1.80
N GLY A 156 19.66 2.75 2.12
CA GLY A 156 20.81 3.06 1.29
C GLY A 156 21.83 1.93 1.16
N LEU A 157 21.92 1.07 2.18
CA LEU A 157 22.84 -0.08 2.22
C LEU A 157 22.21 -1.39 1.71
N PHE A 158 20.90 -1.42 1.48
CA PHE A 158 20.24 -2.62 0.96
C PHE A 158 20.64 -2.91 -0.48
N GLU A 159 21.07 -4.15 -0.71
CA GLU A 159 21.32 -4.72 -2.02
C GLU A 159 20.84 -6.18 -2.03
N TYR A 160 20.09 -6.58 -3.07
CA TYR A 160 19.84 -7.99 -3.32
C TYR A 160 21.06 -8.59 -4.03
N ASP A 161 21.85 -9.37 -3.27
CA ASP A 161 23.09 -9.99 -3.76
C ASP A 161 23.18 -11.49 -3.45
N GLU A 162 22.09 -12.12 -2.99
CA GLU A 162 22.11 -13.49 -2.50
C GLU A 162 22.65 -14.48 -3.54
N LEU A 163 22.31 -14.24 -4.82
CA LEU A 163 22.70 -15.05 -5.97
C LEU A 163 24.00 -14.59 -6.65
N LYS A 164 24.69 -13.56 -6.12
CA LYS A 164 25.96 -13.06 -6.64
C LYS A 164 27.15 -13.71 -5.92
N LYS A 165 28.22 -14.00 -6.65
CA LYS A 165 29.49 -14.48 -6.06
C LYS A 165 30.27 -13.34 -5.39
N LYS A 166 30.37 -12.19 -6.05
CA LYS A 166 31.01 -10.97 -5.51
C LYS A 166 29.94 -10.17 -4.78
N LYS A 167 30.15 -9.96 -3.48
CA LYS A 167 29.24 -9.24 -2.59
C LYS A 167 29.97 -8.09 -1.94
N LYS A 168 29.24 -7.00 -1.68
CA LYS A 168 29.77 -5.92 -0.84
C LYS A 168 29.83 -6.40 0.62
N LYS A 169 30.64 -5.73 1.44
CA LYS A 169 30.67 -6.02 2.87
C LYS A 169 29.36 -5.56 3.50
N VAL A 170 28.87 -6.37 4.45
CA VAL A 170 27.71 -6.00 5.27
C VAL A 170 28.17 -4.96 6.28
N VAL A 171 27.48 -3.82 6.31
CA VAL A 171 27.77 -2.71 7.22
C VAL A 171 26.70 -2.67 8.29
N ALA A 172 27.11 -2.68 9.56
CA ALA A 172 26.24 -2.45 10.70
C ALA A 172 26.23 -0.96 11.03
N THR A 173 25.04 -0.37 11.13
CA THR A 173 24.84 1.04 11.45
C THR A 173 24.21 1.20 12.83
N GLN A 174 24.63 2.24 13.55
CA GLN A 174 24.07 2.64 14.84
C GLN A 174 24.11 4.16 14.97
N PRO A 175 23.25 4.78 15.81
CA PRO A 175 23.33 6.22 16.01
C PRO A 175 24.65 6.57 16.69
N PHE A 176 25.27 7.67 16.26
CA PHE A 176 26.46 8.22 16.92
C PHE A 176 26.16 8.50 18.38
N ASP A 177 27.10 8.16 19.26
CA ASP A 177 27.04 8.30 20.72
C ASP A 177 25.87 7.61 21.46
N GLY A 178 25.08 6.80 20.76
CA GLY A 178 23.91 6.13 21.33
C GLY A 178 22.75 7.08 21.67
N SER A 179 22.73 8.29 21.12
CA SER A 179 21.59 9.20 21.24
C SER A 179 20.37 8.72 20.45
N CYS A 180 19.18 9.18 20.87
CA CYS A 180 17.93 9.01 20.15
C CYS A 180 17.58 7.56 19.75
N LEU A 181 18.02 6.57 20.53
CA LEU A 181 17.89 5.14 20.21
C LEU A 181 16.46 4.69 19.86
N ALA A 182 15.45 5.22 20.56
CA ALA A 182 14.06 4.87 20.28
C ALA A 182 13.61 5.32 18.87
N ALA A 183 13.89 6.58 18.50
CA ALA A 183 13.56 7.10 17.17
C ALA A 183 14.40 6.43 16.08
N TRP A 184 15.69 6.19 16.34
CA TRP A 184 16.55 5.41 15.44
C TRP A 184 15.97 4.01 15.19
N GLN A 185 15.61 3.28 16.25
CA GLN A 185 15.09 1.92 16.14
C GLN A 185 13.78 1.90 15.35
N THR A 186 12.89 2.87 15.57
CA THR A 186 11.66 3.00 14.77
C THR A 186 11.99 3.18 13.29
N GLY A 187 12.93 4.07 12.94
CA GLY A 187 13.37 4.25 11.56
C GLY A 187 14.00 2.99 10.93
N VAL A 188 14.77 2.22 11.73
CA VAL A 188 15.27 0.90 11.31
C VAL A 188 14.11 -0.04 10.96
N LEU A 189 13.10 -0.15 11.83
CA LEU A 189 11.95 -1.05 11.61
C LEU A 189 11.15 -0.67 10.35
N TYR A 190 10.95 0.62 10.09
CA TYR A 190 10.29 1.12 8.88
C TYR A 190 11.08 0.73 7.63
N ALA A 191 12.39 1.00 7.63
CA ALA A 191 13.27 0.69 6.50
C ALA A 191 13.45 -0.81 6.27
N GLU A 192 13.50 -1.62 7.33
CA GLU A 192 13.54 -3.08 7.23
C GLU A 192 12.25 -3.65 6.64
N GLY A 193 11.09 -3.08 7.01
CA GLY A 193 9.81 -3.40 6.38
C GLY A 193 9.83 -3.13 4.88
N GLN A 194 10.28 -1.95 4.47
CA GLN A 194 10.40 -1.62 3.05
C GLN A 194 11.44 -2.52 2.34
N ASN A 195 12.56 -2.83 2.98
CA ASN A 195 13.58 -3.73 2.43
C ASN A 195 13.08 -5.17 2.30
N LEU A 196 12.16 -5.64 3.15
CA LEU A 196 11.48 -6.91 2.94
C LEU A 196 10.64 -6.88 1.66
N ALA A 197 9.85 -5.82 1.45
CA ALA A 197 9.08 -5.67 0.22
C ALA A 197 10.00 -5.66 -1.01
N ARG A 198 11.12 -4.89 -0.96
CA ARG A 198 12.15 -4.87 -2.02
C ARG A 198 12.76 -6.25 -2.25
N TYR A 199 13.08 -7.00 -1.20
CA TYR A 199 13.62 -8.35 -1.31
C TYR A 199 12.66 -9.29 -2.04
N LEU A 200 11.38 -9.28 -1.64
CA LEU A 200 10.35 -10.13 -2.24
C LEU A 200 10.11 -9.78 -3.71
N MET A 201 10.20 -8.49 -4.07
CA MET A 201 10.02 -7.99 -5.44
C MET A 201 11.25 -8.18 -6.34
N GLU A 202 12.46 -8.14 -5.78
CA GLU A 202 13.71 -8.23 -6.55
C GLU A 202 14.13 -9.67 -6.81
N ALA A 203 13.85 -10.57 -5.86
CA ALA A 203 14.25 -11.96 -5.98
C ALA A 203 13.54 -12.66 -7.16
N PRO A 204 14.23 -13.56 -7.89
CA PRO A 204 13.66 -14.22 -9.07
C PRO A 204 12.39 -15.03 -8.75
N ALA A 205 11.40 -14.99 -9.64
CA ALA A 205 10.11 -15.64 -9.46
C ALA A 205 10.19 -17.18 -9.32
N ASN A 206 11.18 -17.81 -9.97
CA ASN A 206 11.42 -19.26 -9.80
C ASN A 206 11.96 -19.63 -8.40
N ILE A 207 12.32 -18.64 -7.58
CA ILE A 207 12.68 -18.80 -6.17
C ILE A 207 11.53 -18.29 -5.30
N ILE A 208 10.98 -17.10 -5.59
CA ILE A 208 9.83 -16.52 -4.88
C ILE A 208 8.53 -16.94 -5.59
N THR A 209 8.19 -18.22 -5.45
CA THR A 209 6.90 -18.73 -5.90
C THR A 209 5.78 -18.35 -4.91
N PRO A 210 4.48 -18.54 -5.22
CA PRO A 210 3.38 -18.29 -4.29
C PRO A 210 3.56 -18.97 -2.94
N THR A 211 4.01 -20.22 -2.95
CA THR A 211 4.32 -21.00 -1.74
C THR A 211 5.49 -20.37 -1.00
N LYS A 212 6.59 -20.06 -1.69
CA LYS A 212 7.78 -19.51 -1.03
C LYS A 212 7.55 -18.13 -0.43
N PHE A 213 6.78 -17.28 -1.12
CA PHE A 213 6.33 -15.99 -0.60
C PHE A 213 5.60 -16.19 0.74
N ALA A 214 4.61 -17.09 0.77
CA ALA A 214 3.84 -17.37 1.98
C ALA A 214 4.70 -17.93 3.13
N GLU A 215 5.63 -18.85 2.84
CA GLU A 215 6.58 -19.41 3.81
C GLU A 215 7.45 -18.33 4.46
N ILE A 216 8.00 -17.40 3.67
CA ILE A 216 8.85 -16.32 4.18
C ILE A 216 8.07 -15.46 5.18
N LEU A 217 6.82 -15.11 4.87
CA LEU A 217 5.98 -14.31 5.77
C LEU A 217 5.56 -15.12 7.00
N GLN A 218 5.25 -16.41 6.85
CA GLN A 218 4.95 -17.28 7.98
C GLN A 218 6.14 -17.40 8.93
N GLU A 219 7.35 -17.60 8.42
CA GLU A 219 8.58 -17.64 9.24
C GLU A 219 8.77 -16.34 10.02
N LYS A 220 8.71 -15.19 9.32
CA LYS A 220 8.93 -13.87 9.94
C LYS A 220 7.86 -13.48 10.95
N LEU A 221 6.61 -13.88 10.74
CA LEU A 221 5.49 -13.54 11.63
C LEU A 221 5.29 -14.54 12.76
N SER A 222 5.85 -15.75 12.65
CA SER A 222 5.76 -16.77 13.71
C SER A 222 6.37 -16.31 15.05
N THR A 223 7.30 -15.34 15.02
CA THR A 223 7.95 -14.80 16.21
C THR A 223 7.02 -14.02 17.13
N PHE A 224 5.83 -13.64 16.65
CA PHE A 224 4.83 -12.89 17.42
C PHE A 224 3.82 -13.78 18.16
N GLY A 225 3.99 -15.11 18.12
CA GLY A 225 3.13 -16.05 18.84
C GLY A 225 1.65 -15.88 18.48
N ASP A 226 0.79 -15.86 19.49
CA ASP A 226 -0.67 -15.80 19.28
C ASP A 226 -1.18 -14.46 18.76
N THR A 227 -0.39 -13.39 18.83
CA THR A 227 -0.74 -12.05 18.34
C THR A 227 -0.83 -12.01 16.81
N VAL A 228 -0.07 -12.86 16.11
CA VAL A 228 -0.13 -12.97 14.65
C VAL A 228 -0.41 -14.39 14.22
N LYS A 229 -1.48 -14.60 13.45
CA LYS A 229 -1.80 -15.89 12.83
C LYS A 229 -1.67 -15.80 11.32
N VAL A 230 -0.96 -16.75 10.72
CA VAL A 230 -0.74 -16.80 9.27
C VAL A 230 -1.35 -18.08 8.70
N PHE A 231 -2.26 -17.92 7.75
CA PHE A 231 -2.99 -18.99 7.09
C PHE A 231 -2.64 -19.00 5.58
N PRO A 232 -1.68 -19.81 5.15
CA PRO A 232 -1.48 -20.09 3.74
C PRO A 232 -2.58 -21.03 3.25
N ARG A 233 -3.61 -20.50 2.58
CA ARG A 233 -4.74 -21.29 2.09
C ARG A 233 -4.39 -21.91 0.74
N SER A 234 -4.55 -23.22 0.65
CA SER A 234 -4.25 -24.00 -0.55
C SER A 234 -5.37 -23.91 -1.60
N LYS A 235 -5.09 -24.41 -2.81
CA LYS A 235 -6.08 -24.47 -3.91
C LYS A 235 -7.45 -25.07 -3.53
N PRO A 236 -7.56 -26.20 -2.79
CA PRO A 236 -8.86 -26.71 -2.34
C PRO A 236 -9.68 -25.68 -1.55
N TRP A 237 -9.05 -24.93 -0.64
CA TRP A 237 -9.73 -23.87 0.10
C TRP A 237 -10.19 -22.74 -0.82
N ILE A 238 -9.39 -22.37 -1.83
CA ILE A 238 -9.74 -21.35 -2.82
C ILE A 238 -10.98 -21.79 -3.64
N GLU A 239 -11.06 -23.07 -3.99
CA GLU A 239 -12.20 -23.70 -4.66
C GLU A 239 -13.45 -23.70 -3.77
N GLU A 240 -13.33 -24.08 -2.50
CA GLU A 240 -14.41 -24.02 -1.50
C GLU A 240 -14.95 -22.59 -1.32
N GLN A 241 -14.07 -21.59 -1.38
CA GLN A 241 -14.43 -20.17 -1.33
C GLN A 241 -15.04 -19.63 -2.63
N GLN A 242 -15.18 -20.46 -3.67
CA GLN A 242 -15.74 -20.11 -4.98
C GLN A 242 -15.03 -18.91 -5.65
N MET A 243 -13.71 -18.81 -5.48
CA MET A 243 -12.90 -17.74 -6.07
C MET A 243 -12.55 -18.04 -7.54
N GLY A 244 -13.59 -18.13 -8.38
CA GLY A 244 -13.45 -18.56 -9.77
C GLY A 244 -12.68 -17.58 -10.66
N ALA A 245 -12.66 -16.28 -10.34
CA ALA A 245 -11.87 -15.31 -11.09
C ALA A 245 -10.38 -15.47 -10.80
N PHE A 246 -10.00 -15.67 -9.53
CA PHE A 246 -8.62 -15.97 -9.12
C PHE A 246 -8.14 -17.32 -9.69
N LEU A 247 -8.92 -18.38 -9.53
CA LEU A 247 -8.57 -19.72 -10.06
C LEU A 247 -8.38 -19.72 -11.58
N SER A 248 -9.10 -18.86 -12.30
CA SER A 248 -8.97 -18.74 -13.74
C SER A 248 -7.60 -18.23 -14.19
N VAL A 249 -6.95 -17.37 -13.38
CA VAL A 249 -5.59 -16.90 -13.65
C VAL A 249 -4.60 -18.02 -13.35
N ALA A 250 -4.68 -18.58 -12.14
CA ALA A 250 -3.70 -19.53 -11.63
C ALA A 250 -3.58 -20.83 -12.45
N LYS A 251 -4.66 -21.30 -13.07
CA LYS A 251 -4.65 -22.57 -13.87
C LYS A 251 -3.70 -22.53 -15.08
N GLY A 252 -3.23 -21.35 -15.46
CA GLY A 252 -2.25 -21.14 -16.54
C GLY A 252 -0.82 -21.57 -16.18
N SER A 253 -0.51 -21.76 -14.89
CA SER A 253 0.78 -22.28 -14.43
C SER A 253 0.66 -23.67 -13.81
N ASP A 254 1.78 -24.40 -13.74
CA ASP A 254 1.93 -25.60 -12.92
C ASP A 254 2.30 -25.27 -11.46
N GLU A 255 2.71 -24.03 -11.18
CA GLU A 255 2.97 -23.55 -9.82
C GLU A 255 1.64 -23.40 -9.03
N PRO A 256 1.48 -24.03 -7.86
CA PRO A 256 0.24 -23.98 -7.09
C PRO A 256 -0.11 -22.57 -6.58
N PRO A 257 -1.37 -22.12 -6.71
CA PRO A 257 -1.80 -20.86 -6.11
C PRO A 257 -1.96 -20.98 -4.59
N ILE A 258 -1.69 -19.88 -3.90
CA ILE A 258 -1.91 -19.72 -2.46
C ILE A 258 -2.75 -18.47 -2.24
N PHE A 259 -3.71 -18.54 -1.33
CA PHE A 259 -4.36 -17.36 -0.79
C PHE A 259 -3.83 -17.14 0.62
N LEU A 260 -2.97 -16.15 0.80
CA LEU A 260 -2.34 -15.86 2.08
C LEU A 260 -3.23 -14.94 2.90
N GLU A 261 -3.58 -15.38 4.11
CA GLU A 261 -4.41 -14.65 5.06
C GLU A 261 -3.62 -14.46 6.36
N ILE A 262 -3.39 -13.22 6.78
CA ILE A 262 -2.61 -12.85 7.97
C ILE A 262 -3.54 -12.10 8.92
N HIS A 263 -3.60 -12.52 10.18
CA HIS A 263 -4.37 -11.86 11.23
C HIS A 263 -3.41 -11.29 12.27
N TYR A 264 -3.39 -9.98 12.43
CA TYR A 264 -2.70 -9.30 13.52
C TYR A 264 -3.72 -8.78 14.52
N GLN A 265 -3.61 -9.22 15.77
CA GLN A 265 -4.51 -8.87 16.87
C GLN A 265 -3.78 -7.97 17.87
N GLY A 266 -3.44 -6.75 17.44
CA GLY A 266 -2.75 -5.77 18.28
C GLY A 266 -3.67 -5.01 19.24
N ASN A 267 -4.99 -5.04 19.02
CA ASN A 267 -5.92 -4.35 19.91
C ASN A 267 -6.23 -5.23 21.15
N PRO A 268 -6.13 -4.69 22.38
CA PRO A 268 -6.55 -5.40 23.59
C PRO A 268 -8.01 -5.87 23.55
N GLU A 269 -8.88 -5.12 22.84
CA GLU A 269 -10.25 -5.50 22.54
C GLU A 269 -10.33 -6.27 21.20
N SER A 270 -10.31 -7.59 21.28
CA SER A 270 -10.29 -8.46 20.09
C SER A 270 -11.53 -8.34 19.20
N SER A 271 -12.63 -7.73 19.67
CA SER A 271 -13.89 -7.54 18.94
C SER A 271 -13.91 -6.29 18.05
N GLN A 272 -12.89 -5.42 18.12
CA GLN A 272 -12.85 -4.22 17.29
C GLN A 272 -12.72 -4.60 15.81
N PRO A 273 -13.56 -4.02 14.93
CA PRO A 273 -13.49 -4.30 13.50
C PRO A 273 -12.09 -3.99 12.92
N PRO A 274 -11.53 -4.88 12.09
CA PRO A 274 -10.16 -4.74 11.61
C PRO A 274 -10.03 -3.70 10.49
N VAL A 275 -8.80 -3.25 10.25
CA VAL A 275 -8.39 -2.71 8.96
C VAL A 275 -7.98 -3.88 8.07
N VAL A 276 -8.48 -3.94 6.83
CA VAL A 276 -8.11 -5.00 5.88
C VAL A 276 -7.20 -4.44 4.79
N PHE A 277 -6.01 -5.04 4.65
CA PHE A 277 -5.12 -4.82 3.53
C PHE A 277 -5.22 -5.94 2.50
N VAL A 278 -5.27 -5.61 1.21
CA VAL A 278 -5.35 -6.58 0.11
C VAL A 278 -4.25 -6.34 -0.92
N GLY A 279 -3.45 -7.36 -1.23
CA GLY A 279 -2.35 -7.26 -2.18
C GLY A 279 -2.55 -8.11 -3.43
N LYS A 280 -2.29 -7.53 -4.61
CA LYS A 280 -2.05 -8.31 -5.85
C LYS A 280 -0.75 -9.11 -5.69
N GLY A 281 -0.82 -10.42 -5.87
CA GLY A 281 0.29 -11.35 -5.62
C GLY A 281 0.71 -12.16 -6.85
N VAL A 282 0.82 -11.55 -8.03
CA VAL A 282 1.26 -12.29 -9.22
C VAL A 282 2.78 -12.43 -9.19
N THR A 283 3.27 -13.61 -8.80
CA THR A 283 4.71 -13.87 -8.61
C THR A 283 5.52 -13.83 -9.90
N PHE A 284 4.88 -14.11 -11.03
CA PHE A 284 5.40 -13.79 -12.36
C PHE A 284 4.24 -13.56 -13.33
N ASP A 285 4.31 -12.49 -14.10
CA ASP A 285 3.30 -12.14 -15.10
C ASP A 285 3.88 -12.13 -16.51
N SER A 286 3.65 -13.19 -17.27
CA SER A 286 3.96 -13.20 -18.69
C SER A 286 2.85 -12.57 -19.55
N GLY A 287 1.70 -12.24 -18.95
CA GLY A 287 0.45 -11.86 -19.60
C GLY A 287 -0.45 -13.01 -20.03
N GLY A 288 -0.06 -14.26 -19.81
CA GLY A 288 -0.82 -15.43 -20.26
C GLY A 288 -0.86 -15.56 -21.79
N ILE A 289 -2.04 -15.83 -22.37
CA ILE A 289 -2.24 -15.94 -23.83
C ILE A 289 -2.10 -14.57 -24.53
N SER A 290 -2.52 -13.49 -23.88
CA SER A 290 -2.21 -12.11 -24.24
C SER A 290 -0.76 -11.77 -23.85
N LEU A 291 0.17 -12.52 -24.41
CA LEU A 291 1.59 -12.56 -24.03
C LEU A 291 2.26 -11.18 -24.14
N LYS A 292 2.98 -10.78 -23.09
CA LYS A 292 3.80 -9.57 -23.09
C LYS A 292 4.98 -9.68 -24.07
N PRO A 293 5.51 -8.56 -24.58
CA PRO A 293 6.80 -8.55 -25.27
C PRO A 293 7.95 -9.03 -24.36
N SER A 294 8.99 -9.61 -24.94
CA SER A 294 10.16 -10.07 -24.16
C SER A 294 10.91 -8.94 -23.45
N SER A 295 10.87 -7.72 -24.01
CA SER A 295 11.54 -6.56 -23.44
C SER A 295 10.91 -6.16 -22.10
N GLY A 296 11.71 -6.16 -21.03
CA GLY A 296 11.26 -5.78 -19.69
C GLY A 296 10.40 -6.82 -18.97
N MET A 297 10.16 -7.99 -19.58
CA MET A 297 9.38 -9.07 -18.96
C MET A 297 10.03 -9.60 -17.69
N ASP A 298 11.36 -9.51 -17.55
CA ASP A 298 12.05 -9.93 -16.33
C ASP A 298 11.59 -9.15 -15.09
N ALA A 299 11.23 -7.88 -15.25
CA ALA A 299 10.73 -7.03 -14.16
C ALA A 299 9.36 -7.50 -13.63
N MET A 300 8.65 -8.35 -14.37
CA MET A 300 7.36 -8.91 -13.96
C MET A 300 7.48 -9.92 -12.81
N ARG A 301 8.70 -10.27 -12.37
CA ARG A 301 8.91 -10.90 -11.05
C ARG A 301 8.42 -10.05 -9.88
N ALA A 302 8.34 -8.74 -10.07
CA ALA A 302 7.86 -7.78 -9.08
C ALA A 302 6.33 -7.53 -9.16
N ASP A 303 5.58 -8.28 -9.99
CA ASP A 303 4.13 -8.09 -10.15
C ASP A 303 3.28 -8.59 -8.95
N MET A 304 3.99 -9.02 -7.92
CA MET A 304 3.53 -9.32 -6.57
C MET A 304 3.81 -8.16 -5.59
N GLY A 305 4.24 -7.00 -6.08
CA GLY A 305 4.60 -5.84 -5.24
C GLY A 305 3.46 -5.34 -4.36
N GLY A 306 2.21 -5.49 -4.81
CA GLY A 306 1.02 -5.24 -4.00
C GLY A 306 0.97 -6.11 -2.74
N ALA A 307 1.16 -7.42 -2.90
CA ALA A 307 1.28 -8.36 -1.79
C ALA A 307 2.53 -8.09 -0.92
N ALA A 308 3.67 -7.80 -1.54
CA ALA A 308 4.93 -7.53 -0.84
C ALA A 308 4.80 -6.37 0.15
N THR A 309 4.22 -5.25 -0.32
CA THR A 309 4.05 -4.02 0.46
C THR A 309 3.05 -4.17 1.59
N VAL A 310 1.87 -4.76 1.33
CA VAL A 310 0.87 -4.95 2.40
C VAL A 310 1.33 -5.93 3.48
N CYS A 311 1.96 -7.05 3.09
CA CYS A 311 2.44 -8.03 4.06
C CYS A 311 3.62 -7.47 4.88
N SER A 312 4.49 -6.69 4.26
CA SER A 312 5.59 -6.03 4.97
C SER A 312 5.10 -4.95 5.93
N ALA A 313 4.08 -4.17 5.53
CA ALA A 313 3.46 -3.19 6.42
C ALA A 313 2.84 -3.84 7.67
N ILE A 314 2.23 -5.02 7.53
CA ILE A 314 1.69 -5.79 8.67
C ILE A 314 2.82 -6.30 9.57
N LEU A 315 3.91 -6.81 9.01
CA LEU A 315 5.08 -7.20 9.80
C LEU A 315 5.62 -6.02 10.60
N THR A 316 5.79 -4.86 9.97
CA THR A 316 6.27 -3.65 10.65
C THR A 316 5.28 -3.17 11.72
N ALA A 317 3.97 -3.22 11.46
CA ALA A 317 2.95 -2.90 12.46
C ALA A 317 3.02 -3.83 13.69
N ALA A 318 3.25 -5.13 13.47
CA ALA A 318 3.44 -6.10 14.54
C ALA A 318 4.74 -5.83 15.33
N GLN A 319 5.85 -5.52 14.65
CA GLN A 319 7.12 -5.14 15.30
C GLN A 319 6.99 -3.89 16.17
N LEU A 320 6.16 -2.93 15.74
CA LEU A 320 5.85 -1.70 16.46
C LEU A 320 4.79 -1.88 17.56
N ASN A 321 4.22 -3.08 17.70
CA ASN A 321 3.13 -3.38 18.64
C ASN A 321 1.96 -2.40 18.49
N MET A 322 1.57 -2.09 17.25
CA MET A 322 0.50 -1.14 16.99
C MET A 322 -0.86 -1.59 17.58
N PRO A 323 -1.59 -0.72 18.31
CA PRO A 323 -2.79 -1.12 19.06
C PRO A 323 -4.05 -1.21 18.17
N LEU A 324 -3.98 -1.94 17.05
CA LEU A 324 -5.12 -2.17 16.16
C LEU A 324 -5.15 -3.60 15.60
N ASN A 325 -6.33 -4.02 15.16
CA ASN A 325 -6.52 -5.28 14.45
C ASN A 325 -6.32 -5.07 12.95
N ILE A 326 -5.45 -5.89 12.34
CA ILE A 326 -5.18 -5.84 10.90
C ILE A 326 -5.38 -7.22 10.30
N ILE A 327 -6.04 -7.28 9.15
CA ILE A 327 -6.11 -8.48 8.33
C ILE A 327 -5.42 -8.22 7.00
N GLY A 328 -4.42 -9.04 6.66
CA GLY A 328 -3.75 -9.01 5.37
C GLY A 328 -4.24 -10.14 4.49
N LEU A 329 -4.61 -9.83 3.25
CA LEU A 329 -5.03 -10.80 2.24
C LEU A 329 -4.15 -10.65 1.00
N ALA A 330 -3.56 -11.74 0.51
CA ALA A 330 -2.81 -11.74 -0.75
C ALA A 330 -3.19 -12.96 -1.60
N ALA A 331 -3.72 -12.71 -2.80
CA ALA A 331 -4.00 -13.76 -3.78
C ALA A 331 -2.73 -13.99 -4.62
N LEU A 332 -2.06 -15.12 -4.38
CA LEU A 332 -0.75 -15.44 -4.93
C LEU A 332 -0.84 -16.51 -6.02
N CYS A 333 -0.35 -16.22 -7.22
CA CYS A 333 -0.24 -17.17 -8.34
C CYS A 333 0.80 -16.70 -9.37
N GLU A 334 0.97 -17.46 -10.45
CA GLU A 334 1.62 -16.97 -11.68
C GLU A 334 0.57 -16.81 -12.78
N ASN A 335 0.84 -15.92 -13.74
CA ASN A 335 0.06 -15.78 -14.97
C ASN A 335 0.90 -16.24 -16.16
N MET A 336 0.65 -17.46 -16.62
CA MET A 336 1.47 -18.17 -17.62
C MET A 336 0.63 -18.69 -18.79
N PRO A 337 1.17 -18.73 -20.02
CA PRO A 337 0.55 -19.44 -21.13
C PRO A 337 0.77 -20.94 -20.98
N ASN A 338 -0.31 -21.71 -21.02
CA ASN A 338 -0.27 -23.16 -21.21
C ASN A 338 -1.56 -23.62 -21.91
N GLY A 339 -1.71 -24.93 -22.15
CA GLY A 339 -2.91 -25.49 -22.77
C GLY A 339 -4.21 -25.38 -21.96
N ARG A 340 -4.14 -24.91 -20.71
CA ARG A 340 -5.26 -24.74 -19.76
C ARG A 340 -5.50 -23.27 -19.36
N ALA A 341 -4.69 -22.35 -19.86
CA ALA A 341 -4.72 -20.95 -19.48
C ALA A 341 -6.04 -20.27 -19.87
N ASN A 342 -6.30 -19.11 -19.28
CA ASN A 342 -7.39 -18.25 -19.75
C ASN A 342 -7.20 -17.90 -21.22
N LYS A 343 -8.31 -17.85 -21.96
CA LYS A 343 -8.34 -17.43 -23.35
C LYS A 343 -9.12 -16.12 -23.45
N PRO A 344 -8.70 -15.17 -24.31
CA PRO A 344 -9.53 -14.03 -24.67
C PRO A 344 -10.97 -14.45 -25.03
N GLY A 345 -11.95 -13.87 -24.34
CA GLY A 345 -13.38 -14.18 -24.49
C GLY A 345 -13.93 -15.24 -23.53
N ASP A 346 -13.09 -15.90 -22.72
CA ASP A 346 -13.57 -16.77 -21.64
C ASP A 346 -14.42 -15.95 -20.65
N VAL A 347 -15.50 -16.54 -20.13
CA VAL A 347 -16.32 -15.93 -19.07
C VAL A 347 -16.11 -16.70 -17.77
N VAL A 348 -15.71 -16.00 -16.73
CA VAL A 348 -15.44 -16.57 -15.40
C VAL A 348 -16.44 -16.01 -14.38
N ARG A 349 -16.71 -16.76 -13.31
CA ARG A 349 -17.61 -16.33 -12.22
C ARG A 349 -16.79 -15.98 -10.99
N ALA A 350 -16.91 -14.74 -10.52
CA ALA A 350 -16.29 -14.28 -9.27
C ALA A 350 -17.07 -14.77 -8.04
N LYS A 351 -16.46 -14.66 -6.86
CA LYS A 351 -17.00 -15.07 -5.55
C LYS A 351 -18.36 -14.45 -5.23
N ASN A 352 -18.59 -13.20 -5.64
CA ASN A 352 -19.88 -12.51 -5.47
C ASN A 352 -20.95 -12.93 -6.49
N GLY A 353 -20.64 -13.90 -7.36
CA GLY A 353 -21.53 -14.43 -8.37
C GLY A 353 -21.63 -13.63 -9.66
N LYS A 354 -20.95 -12.48 -9.78
CA LYS A 354 -20.85 -11.74 -11.05
C LYS A 354 -19.99 -12.52 -12.05
N THR A 355 -20.35 -12.43 -13.32
CA THR A 355 -19.57 -12.97 -14.42
C THR A 355 -18.66 -11.90 -15.02
N ILE A 356 -17.45 -12.29 -15.41
CA ILE A 356 -16.44 -11.42 -16.00
C ILE A 356 -15.99 -12.05 -17.31
N GLN A 357 -16.12 -11.30 -18.41
CA GLN A 357 -15.51 -11.68 -19.68
C GLN A 357 -14.03 -11.26 -19.65
N VAL A 358 -13.15 -12.23 -19.90
CA VAL A 358 -11.70 -12.03 -19.90
C VAL A 358 -11.26 -11.78 -21.33
N ASP A 359 -11.35 -10.52 -21.79
CA ASP A 359 -10.92 -10.16 -23.15
C ASP A 359 -9.41 -10.05 -23.31
N ASN A 360 -8.70 -9.73 -22.23
CA ASN A 360 -7.25 -9.65 -22.19
C ASN A 360 -6.75 -10.38 -20.94
N THR A 361 -5.90 -11.39 -21.12
CA THR A 361 -5.37 -12.20 -20.02
C THR A 361 -4.22 -11.53 -19.26
N ASP A 362 -3.70 -10.42 -19.79
CA ASP A 362 -2.74 -9.50 -19.17
C ASP A 362 -3.42 -8.45 -18.27
N ALA A 363 -4.74 -8.58 -18.10
CA ALA A 363 -5.52 -7.84 -17.12
C ALA A 363 -5.94 -8.77 -15.96
N GLU A 364 -5.04 -9.66 -15.54
CA GLU A 364 -5.23 -10.69 -14.52
C GLU A 364 -5.35 -10.13 -13.10
N GLY A 365 -4.61 -9.07 -12.78
CA GLY A 365 -4.54 -8.51 -11.43
C GLY A 365 -5.91 -8.10 -10.89
N ARG A 366 -6.78 -7.54 -11.74
CA ARG A 366 -8.15 -7.18 -11.34
C ARG A 366 -9.07 -8.40 -11.15
N LEU A 367 -8.76 -9.55 -11.77
CA LEU A 367 -9.54 -10.78 -11.61
C LEU A 367 -9.31 -11.38 -10.23
N LEU A 368 -8.06 -11.57 -9.83
CA LEU A 368 -7.71 -12.07 -8.50
C LEU A 368 -8.09 -11.09 -7.39
N LEU A 369 -7.98 -9.77 -7.61
CA LEU A 369 -8.45 -8.77 -6.66
C LEU A 369 -9.97 -8.77 -6.51
N ALA A 370 -10.75 -9.09 -7.55
CA ALA A 370 -12.21 -9.14 -7.42
C ALA A 370 -12.67 -10.16 -6.36
N ASP A 371 -12.02 -11.34 -6.33
CA ASP A 371 -12.31 -12.37 -5.34
C ASP A 371 -11.75 -12.03 -3.96
N ALA A 372 -10.51 -11.51 -3.89
CA ALA A 372 -9.88 -11.11 -2.64
C ALA A 372 -10.64 -9.96 -1.95
N LEU A 373 -11.06 -8.93 -2.70
CA LEU A 373 -11.89 -7.84 -2.20
C LEU A 373 -13.27 -8.33 -1.79
N CYS A 374 -13.88 -9.27 -2.53
CA CYS A 374 -15.13 -9.87 -2.11
C CYS A 374 -14.98 -10.60 -0.76
N TYR A 375 -13.88 -11.34 -0.56
CA TYR A 375 -13.61 -12.01 0.70
C TYR A 375 -13.30 -11.03 1.84
N ALA A 376 -12.60 -9.92 1.57
CA ALA A 376 -12.32 -8.88 2.56
C ALA A 376 -13.56 -8.38 3.32
N HIS A 377 -14.72 -8.34 2.66
CA HIS A 377 -15.97 -7.89 3.27
C HIS A 377 -16.51 -8.85 4.34
N SER A 378 -16.12 -10.14 4.35
CA SER A 378 -16.60 -11.08 5.38
C SER A 378 -16.08 -10.77 6.79
N PHE A 379 -15.06 -9.91 6.89
CA PHE A 379 -14.49 -9.47 8.16
C PHE A 379 -15.15 -8.21 8.73
N ASN A 380 -16.17 -7.66 8.07
CA ASN A 380 -16.82 -6.40 8.43
C ASN A 380 -15.83 -5.28 8.78
N PRO A 381 -14.86 -4.95 7.89
CA PRO A 381 -13.75 -4.07 8.24
C PRO A 381 -14.17 -2.61 8.42
N ARG A 382 -13.35 -1.85 9.16
CA ARG A 382 -13.47 -0.38 9.22
C ARG A 382 -13.09 0.26 7.89
N VAL A 383 -12.03 -0.25 7.27
CA VAL A 383 -11.46 0.23 6.00
C VAL A 383 -10.86 -0.96 5.25
N ILE A 384 -10.99 -0.93 3.92
CA ILE A 384 -10.26 -1.81 3.01
C ILE A 384 -9.30 -0.95 2.18
N VAL A 385 -8.01 -1.28 2.19
CA VAL A 385 -7.00 -0.67 1.31
C VAL A 385 -6.35 -1.78 0.50
N ASN A 386 -6.33 -1.65 -0.82
CA ASN A 386 -5.61 -2.58 -1.67
C ASN A 386 -4.42 -1.92 -2.38
N ALA A 387 -3.35 -2.68 -2.59
CA ALA A 387 -2.17 -2.27 -3.34
C ALA A 387 -1.91 -3.23 -4.51
N ALA A 388 -1.53 -2.69 -5.67
CA ALA A 388 -1.27 -3.49 -6.87
C ALA A 388 -0.41 -2.76 -7.89
N THR A 389 0.54 -3.48 -8.48
CA THR A 389 1.21 -3.16 -9.75
C THR A 389 0.24 -3.44 -10.91
N LEU A 390 -0.78 -2.60 -11.05
CA LEU A 390 -2.00 -2.98 -11.80
C LEU A 390 -1.97 -2.64 -13.29
N THR A 391 -1.43 -1.48 -13.67
CA THR A 391 -1.51 -0.99 -15.05
C THR A 391 -0.25 -0.25 -15.47
N GLY A 392 0.20 -0.49 -16.69
CA GLY A 392 1.22 0.36 -17.33
C GLY A 392 0.74 1.80 -17.55
N ALA A 393 -0.57 2.03 -17.60
CA ALA A 393 -1.14 3.36 -17.69
C ALA A 393 -0.83 4.24 -16.47
N MET A 394 -0.67 3.66 -15.27
CA MET A 394 -0.28 4.42 -14.08
C MET A 394 1.16 4.93 -14.18
N ASP A 395 2.07 4.08 -14.69
CA ASP A 395 3.46 4.47 -14.96
C ASP A 395 3.54 5.58 -16.01
N VAL A 396 2.76 5.48 -17.10
CA VAL A 396 2.69 6.57 -18.10
C VAL A 396 2.13 7.87 -17.51
N ALA A 397 1.22 7.79 -16.53
CA ALA A 397 0.57 8.96 -15.95
C ALA A 397 1.45 9.70 -14.93
N LEU A 398 2.07 8.99 -13.98
CA LEU A 398 2.79 9.58 -12.84
C LEU A 398 4.26 9.11 -12.73
N GLY A 399 4.67 8.12 -13.50
CA GLY A 399 5.97 7.46 -13.37
C GLY A 399 6.20 6.93 -11.96
N SER A 400 7.43 7.12 -11.45
CA SER A 400 7.82 6.73 -10.10
C SER A 400 7.69 7.84 -9.05
N ALA A 401 7.10 8.98 -9.40
CA ALA A 401 7.06 10.15 -8.51
C ALA A 401 6.06 9.94 -7.34
N ALA A 402 4.91 9.33 -7.62
CA ALA A 402 3.87 9.10 -6.63
C ALA A 402 3.05 7.85 -6.96
N THR A 403 2.47 7.23 -5.93
CA THR A 403 1.48 6.16 -6.10
C THR A 403 0.10 6.77 -6.37
N GLY A 404 -0.58 6.35 -7.44
CA GLY A 404 -1.95 6.75 -7.70
C GLY A 404 -2.94 6.10 -6.73
N VAL A 405 -3.75 6.92 -6.05
CA VAL A 405 -4.77 6.45 -5.08
C VAL A 405 -6.16 6.70 -5.63
N PHE A 406 -7.00 5.66 -5.64
CA PHE A 406 -8.41 5.75 -5.96
C PHE A 406 -9.22 5.35 -4.73
N THR A 407 -10.03 6.27 -4.21
CA THR A 407 -10.84 6.04 -3.01
C THR A 407 -12.20 6.70 -3.15
N ASN A 408 -13.22 6.08 -2.56
CA ASN A 408 -14.57 6.63 -2.42
C ASN A 408 -14.74 7.46 -1.13
N SER A 409 -13.68 7.59 -0.33
CA SER A 409 -13.67 8.28 0.96
C SER A 409 -12.62 9.38 0.97
N ILE A 410 -13.07 10.64 1.09
CA ILE A 410 -12.21 11.80 1.26
C ILE A 410 -11.41 11.69 2.56
N TRP A 411 -12.05 11.23 3.63
CA TRP A 411 -11.40 11.00 4.92
C TRP A 411 -10.18 10.07 4.78
N LEU A 412 -10.33 8.96 4.05
CA LEU A 412 -9.23 8.01 3.83
C LEU A 412 -8.13 8.60 2.95
N TRP A 413 -8.50 9.34 1.89
CA TRP A 413 -7.53 10.06 1.06
C TRP A 413 -6.67 11.00 1.90
N THR A 414 -7.31 11.86 2.71
CA THR A 414 -6.62 12.84 3.56
C THR A 414 -5.65 12.15 4.50
N HIS A 415 -6.05 11.06 5.18
CA HIS A 415 -5.15 10.34 6.08
C HIS A 415 -3.98 9.67 5.34
N LEU A 416 -4.20 9.12 4.15
CA LEU A 416 -3.12 8.56 3.33
C LEU A 416 -2.17 9.64 2.84
N GLN A 417 -2.69 10.79 2.43
CA GLN A 417 -1.90 11.93 1.97
C GLN A 417 -1.07 12.52 3.11
N GLU A 418 -1.68 12.76 4.27
CA GLU A 418 -0.98 13.19 5.49
C GLU A 418 0.05 12.16 5.93
N ALA A 419 -0.25 10.86 5.84
CA ALA A 419 0.71 9.81 6.12
C ALA A 419 1.85 9.75 5.10
N CYS A 420 1.65 10.13 3.84
CA CYS A 420 2.75 10.32 2.89
C CYS A 420 3.63 11.50 3.32
N PHE A 421 3.01 12.58 3.82
CA PHE A 421 3.77 13.69 4.42
C PHE A 421 4.47 13.25 5.71
N ALA A 422 3.89 12.34 6.50
CA ALA A 422 4.35 11.91 7.83
C ALA A 422 5.24 10.65 7.87
N SER A 423 5.16 9.74 6.91
CA SER A 423 6.23 8.78 6.61
C SER A 423 7.49 9.53 6.16
N LEU A 424 7.31 10.78 5.74
CA LEU A 424 8.34 11.78 5.54
C LEU A 424 8.46 12.76 6.73
N VAL A 425 7.67 12.63 7.82
CA VAL A 425 7.59 13.44 9.07
C VAL A 425 7.03 12.66 10.28
N SER A 426 7.85 12.10 11.19
CA SER A 426 7.43 12.00 12.60
C SER A 426 8.52 12.51 13.55
N GLN A 427 8.24 13.43 14.49
CA GLN A 427 7.61 13.11 15.78
C GLN A 427 6.71 14.21 16.40
N ASP A 428 6.41 15.34 15.76
CA ASP A 428 5.81 16.49 16.49
C ASP A 428 4.27 16.59 16.52
N TYR A 429 3.53 15.79 15.77
CA TYR A 429 2.08 16.03 15.62
C TYR A 429 1.15 15.44 16.69
N VAL A 430 1.68 14.83 17.75
CA VAL A 430 0.82 14.37 18.86
C VAL A 430 0.62 15.46 19.92
N ASN A 431 1.35 16.60 19.90
CA ASN A 431 1.36 17.54 21.04
C ASN A 431 1.41 19.08 20.75
N GLY A 432 1.08 19.63 19.57
CA GLY A 432 0.91 21.11 19.41
C GLY A 432 0.19 21.52 18.12
N THR A 433 -1.01 22.12 18.16
CA THR A 433 -1.38 23.57 18.31
C THR A 433 -1.26 24.42 17.04
N ASP A 434 -2.17 24.22 16.06
CA ASP A 434 -3.22 25.17 15.65
C ASP A 434 -4.08 24.54 14.52
N GLN A 435 -5.39 24.38 14.75
CA GLN A 435 -6.30 23.71 13.81
C GLN A 435 -6.63 24.56 12.58
N GLU A 436 -6.49 25.89 12.67
CA GLU A 436 -6.81 26.82 11.59
C GLU A 436 -5.75 26.80 10.48
N GLU A 437 -4.47 26.67 10.84
CA GLU A 437 -3.37 26.63 9.89
C GLU A 437 -3.39 25.35 9.04
N ILE A 438 -3.76 24.22 9.67
CA ILE A 438 -4.01 22.95 9.00
C ILE A 438 -5.19 23.07 8.04
N ARG A 439 -6.30 23.67 8.48
CA ARG A 439 -7.51 23.86 7.65
C ARG A 439 -7.21 24.73 6.43
N THR A 440 -6.54 25.85 6.62
CA THR A 440 -6.18 26.78 5.54
C THR A 440 -5.22 26.13 4.55
N GLY A 441 -4.26 25.34 5.04
CA GLY A 441 -3.37 24.55 4.19
C GLY A 441 -4.11 23.49 3.36
N VAL A 442 -5.09 22.81 3.95
CA VAL A 442 -5.95 21.83 3.26
C VAL A 442 -6.82 22.51 2.20
N GLU A 443 -7.44 23.65 2.51
CA GLU A 443 -8.26 24.41 1.54
C GLU A 443 -7.42 24.90 0.34
N GLN A 444 -6.18 25.35 0.56
CA GLN A 444 -5.26 25.70 -0.53
C GLN A 444 -4.84 24.49 -1.36
N CYS A 445 -4.66 23.32 -0.74
CA CYS A 445 -4.35 22.07 -1.46
C CYS A 445 -5.53 21.60 -2.31
N ILE A 446 -6.77 21.71 -1.81
CA ILE A 446 -7.99 21.44 -2.59
C ILE A 446 -8.04 22.35 -3.81
N GLN A 447 -7.73 23.64 -3.65
CA GLN A 447 -7.74 24.59 -4.75
C GLN A 447 -6.68 24.25 -5.82
N LYS A 448 -5.45 23.92 -5.40
CA LYS A 448 -4.39 23.47 -6.32
C LYS A 448 -4.75 22.16 -7.02
N PHE A 449 -5.40 21.23 -6.33
CA PHE A 449 -5.88 19.99 -6.93
C PHE A 449 -6.96 20.24 -7.98
N LEU A 450 -7.91 21.15 -7.73
CA LEU A 450 -8.90 21.55 -8.72
C LEU A 450 -8.24 22.17 -9.96
N ASP A 451 -7.14 22.90 -9.79
CA ASP A 451 -6.40 23.48 -10.91
C ASP A 451 -5.61 22.42 -11.69
N VAL A 452 -5.00 21.43 -11.03
CA VAL A 452 -4.35 20.28 -11.71
C VAL A 452 -5.38 19.39 -12.41
N ALA A 453 -6.53 19.14 -11.80
CA ALA A 453 -7.63 18.41 -12.42
C ALA A 453 -8.14 19.13 -13.67
N ARG A 454 -8.31 20.47 -13.61
CA ARG A 454 -8.64 21.30 -14.78
C ARG A 454 -7.57 21.29 -15.85
N GLN A 455 -6.29 21.33 -15.49
CA GLN A 455 -5.19 21.23 -16.46
C GLN A 455 -5.15 19.87 -17.14
N THR A 456 -5.43 18.81 -16.39
CA THR A 456 -5.52 17.44 -16.90
C THR A 456 -6.73 17.27 -17.82
N GLU A 457 -7.88 17.83 -17.44
CA GLU A 457 -9.07 17.91 -18.29
C GLU A 457 -8.78 18.69 -19.58
N CYS A 458 -8.13 19.84 -19.49
CA CYS A 458 -7.68 20.63 -20.65
C CYS A 458 -6.72 19.84 -21.54
N PHE A 459 -5.78 19.08 -20.98
CA PHE A 459 -4.87 18.23 -21.73
C PHE A 459 -5.63 17.14 -22.51
N PHE A 460 -6.57 16.45 -21.87
CA PHE A 460 -7.39 15.44 -22.53
C PHE A 460 -8.32 16.05 -23.58
N LEU A 461 -8.89 17.23 -23.34
CA LEU A 461 -9.68 17.98 -24.32
C LEU A 461 -8.82 18.41 -25.52
N GLN A 462 -7.59 18.87 -25.29
CA GLN A 462 -6.66 19.27 -26.34
C GLN A 462 -6.20 18.05 -27.16
N LYS A 463 -6.00 16.90 -26.53
CA LYS A 463 -5.72 15.62 -27.22
C LYS A 463 -6.93 15.12 -28.00
N ARG A 464 -8.14 15.24 -27.46
CA ARG A 464 -9.40 14.92 -28.15
C ARG A 464 -9.61 15.84 -29.36
N LEU A 465 -9.27 17.13 -29.25
CA LEU A 465 -9.30 18.09 -30.36
C LEU A 465 -8.24 17.76 -31.43
N GLN A 466 -7.03 17.36 -31.04
CA GLN A 466 -6.03 16.86 -31.98
C GLN A 466 -6.51 15.59 -32.70
N LEU A 467 -7.13 14.67 -31.98
CA LEU A 467 -7.73 13.45 -32.54
C LEU A 467 -8.89 13.76 -33.47
N SER A 468 -9.75 14.74 -33.17
CA SER A 468 -10.86 15.14 -34.04
C SER A 468 -10.37 15.78 -35.34
N VAL A 469 -9.19 16.40 -35.35
CA VAL A 469 -8.57 16.97 -36.55
C VAL A 469 -7.84 15.90 -37.37
N GLN A 470 -7.17 14.93 -36.72
CA GLN A 470 -6.34 13.93 -37.41
C GLN A 470 -7.09 12.67 -37.83
N LYS A 471 -8.11 12.26 -37.08
CA LYS A 471 -8.91 11.04 -37.30
C LYS A 471 -10.38 11.26 -36.91
N PRO A 472 -11.10 12.16 -37.60
CA PRO A 472 -12.47 12.53 -37.24
C PRO A 472 -13.43 11.34 -37.17
N GLU A 473 -13.22 10.31 -37.99
CA GLU A 473 -14.01 9.08 -38.00
C GLU A 473 -13.93 8.26 -36.70
N GLN A 474 -12.82 8.33 -35.95
CA GLN A 474 -12.69 7.63 -34.67
C GLN A 474 -13.47 8.34 -33.57
N VAL A 475 -13.39 9.68 -33.53
CA VAL A 475 -14.14 10.50 -32.56
C VAL A 475 -15.64 10.37 -32.80
N ILE A 476 -16.08 10.44 -34.06
CA ILE A 476 -17.50 10.23 -34.41
C ILE A 476 -17.96 8.83 -34.01
N LYS A 477 -17.14 7.79 -34.20
CA LYS A 477 -17.50 6.42 -33.81
C LYS A 477 -17.63 6.26 -32.30
N GLU A 478 -16.74 6.88 -31.53
CA GLU A 478 -16.80 6.89 -30.06
C GLU A 478 -18.01 7.69 -29.54
N ASP A 479 -18.22 8.91 -30.05
CA ASP A 479 -19.35 9.77 -29.67
C ASP A 479 -20.70 9.11 -30.01
N VAL A 480 -20.80 8.47 -31.19
CA VAL A 480 -21.99 7.70 -31.59
C VAL A 480 -22.20 6.49 -30.69
N SER A 481 -21.11 5.82 -30.27
CA SER A 481 -21.19 4.70 -29.33
C SER A 481 -21.64 5.16 -27.94
N GLU A 482 -21.12 6.28 -27.45
CA GLU A 482 -21.46 6.85 -26.15
C GLU A 482 -22.91 7.35 -26.14
N LEU A 483 -23.35 8.06 -27.19
CA LEU A 483 -24.74 8.47 -27.37
C LEU A 483 -25.68 7.26 -27.46
N ARG A 484 -25.31 6.19 -28.18
CA ARG A 484 -26.11 4.96 -28.23
C ARG A 484 -26.24 4.30 -26.86
N ASN A 485 -25.15 4.20 -26.10
CA ASN A 485 -25.15 3.64 -24.75
C ASN A 485 -26.02 4.48 -23.80
N GLU A 486 -25.95 5.80 -23.89
CA GLU A 486 -26.75 6.70 -23.06
C GLU A 486 -28.23 6.68 -23.45
N LEU A 487 -28.54 6.59 -24.75
CA LEU A 487 -29.91 6.40 -25.24
C LEU A 487 -30.51 5.10 -24.69
N GLN A 488 -29.75 4.00 -24.77
CA GLN A 488 -30.17 2.69 -24.28
C GLN A 488 -30.39 2.69 -22.75
N ARG A 489 -29.52 3.36 -21.98
CA ARG A 489 -29.71 3.55 -20.54
C ARG A 489 -31.00 4.33 -20.23
N LYS A 490 -31.25 5.41 -20.97
CA LYS A 490 -32.47 6.22 -20.81
C LYS A 490 -33.72 5.44 -21.20
N GLU A 491 -33.68 4.64 -22.26
CA GLU A 491 -34.78 3.73 -22.63
C GLU A 491 -35.08 2.71 -21.53
N VAL A 492 -34.06 2.07 -20.96
CA VAL A 492 -34.23 1.15 -19.82
C VAL A 492 -34.86 1.86 -18.61
N LEU A 493 -34.43 3.09 -18.34
CA LEU A 493 -34.97 3.90 -17.26
C LEU A 493 -36.45 4.27 -17.51
N ILE A 494 -36.77 4.70 -18.73
CA ILE A 494 -38.14 5.01 -19.16
C ILE A 494 -39.02 3.77 -19.04
N GLN A 495 -38.56 2.60 -19.50
CA GLN A 495 -39.30 1.35 -19.35
C GLN A 495 -39.58 1.02 -17.88
N LYS A 496 -38.58 1.18 -17.01
CA LYS A 496 -38.76 0.98 -15.56
C LYS A 496 -39.80 1.93 -14.95
N HIS A 497 -39.82 3.20 -15.38
CA HIS A 497 -40.83 4.16 -14.95
C HIS A 497 -42.22 3.83 -15.50
N LEU A 498 -42.32 3.42 -16.77
CA LEU A 498 -43.59 2.99 -17.37
C LEU A 498 -44.15 1.74 -16.68
N THR A 499 -43.31 0.78 -16.30
CA THR A 499 -43.73 -0.39 -15.52
C THR A 499 -44.27 0.02 -14.15
N LYS A 500 -43.60 0.95 -13.46
CA LYS A 500 -44.10 1.48 -12.19
C LYS A 500 -45.43 2.21 -12.35
N LEU A 501 -45.55 3.06 -13.37
CA LEU A 501 -46.80 3.77 -13.67
C LEU A 501 -47.95 2.80 -13.95
N ARG A 502 -47.71 1.73 -14.72
CA ARG A 502 -48.71 0.67 -14.92
C ARG A 502 -49.09 -0.02 -13.62
N SER A 503 -48.12 -0.29 -12.74
CA SER A 503 -48.42 -0.88 -11.42
C SER A 503 -49.30 0.04 -10.57
N TRP A 504 -49.05 1.35 -10.61
CA TRP A 504 -49.85 2.33 -9.87
C TRP A 504 -51.24 2.51 -10.48
N GLN A 505 -51.35 2.47 -11.81
CA GLN A 505 -52.64 2.45 -12.50
C GLN A 505 -53.46 1.20 -12.11
N GLN A 506 -52.82 0.02 -12.07
CA GLN A 506 -53.48 -1.20 -11.61
C GLN A 506 -53.96 -1.07 -10.16
N VAL A 507 -53.13 -0.54 -9.26
CA VAL A 507 -53.51 -0.30 -7.86
C VAL A 507 -54.69 0.68 -7.76
N LEU A 508 -54.70 1.75 -8.56
CA LEU A 508 -55.82 2.70 -8.61
C LEU A 508 -57.11 2.07 -9.15
N GLU A 509 -57.02 1.21 -10.16
CA GLU A 509 -58.15 0.45 -10.67
C GLU A 509 -58.69 -0.53 -9.62
N ASP A 510 -57.81 -1.26 -8.93
CA ASP A 510 -58.18 -2.20 -7.88
C ASP A 510 -58.87 -1.48 -6.70
N ILE A 511 -58.39 -0.29 -6.32
CA ILE A 511 -59.03 0.57 -5.30
C ILE A 511 -60.41 1.05 -5.77
N ASN A 512 -60.55 1.47 -7.03
CA ASN A 512 -61.84 1.92 -7.59
C ASN A 512 -62.85 0.77 -7.70
N VAL A 513 -62.40 -0.45 -8.02
CA VAL A 513 -63.24 -1.65 -8.05
C VAL A 513 -63.68 -2.04 -6.63
N GLN A 514 -62.78 -1.93 -5.63
CA GLN A 514 -63.14 -2.13 -4.23
C GLN A 514 -64.15 -1.09 -3.73
N HIS A 515 -64.02 0.17 -4.12
CA HIS A 515 -64.98 1.23 -3.78
C HIS A 515 -66.36 1.02 -4.42
N LYS A 516 -66.43 0.53 -5.67
CA LYS A 516 -67.71 0.13 -6.29
C LYS A 516 -68.36 -1.06 -5.59
N LYS A 517 -67.57 -2.07 -5.19
CA LYS A 517 -68.09 -3.23 -4.42
C LYS A 517 -68.59 -2.84 -3.02
N THR A 518 -67.95 -1.87 -2.34
CA THR A 518 -68.41 -1.38 -1.03
C THR A 518 -69.67 -0.52 -1.13
N ASN A 519 -69.86 0.23 -2.22
CA ASN A 519 -71.09 1.01 -2.43
C ASN A 519 -72.28 0.15 -2.90
N GLU A 520 -72.05 -0.99 -3.56
CA GLU A 520 -73.13 -1.94 -3.91
C GLU A 520 -73.54 -2.86 -2.74
N THR A 521 -72.72 -3.00 -1.70
CA THR A 521 -73.02 -3.83 -0.51
C THR A 521 -73.51 -3.05 0.71
N ALA A 522 -73.70 -1.73 0.59
CA ALA A 522 -74.21 -0.86 1.65
C ALA A 522 -75.67 -0.40 1.42
N GLN A 523 -76.54 -1.27 0.90
CA GLN A 523 -78.00 -1.14 1.02
C GLN A 523 -78.62 -2.43 1.60
N GLY A 524 -78.90 -2.37 2.91
CA GLY A 524 -79.82 -3.23 3.65
C GLY A 524 -79.16 -4.34 4.51
N PRO A 525 -79.70 -4.68 5.71
CA PRO A 525 -81.02 -4.33 6.26
C PRO A 525 -80.99 -3.78 7.71
N LEU A 526 -81.37 -2.51 7.88
CA LEU A 526 -82.04 -2.02 9.10
C LEU A 526 -83.52 -2.45 9.02
N ALA A 527 -83.78 -3.73 9.25
CA ALA A 527 -85.13 -4.26 9.34
C ALA A 527 -85.14 -5.58 10.12
N TYR A 528 -84.70 -5.55 11.38
CA TYR A 528 -85.03 -6.56 12.38
C TYR A 528 -84.66 -5.98 13.75
N LEU A 529 -85.54 -5.15 14.31
CA LEU A 529 -85.75 -4.89 15.76
C LEU A 529 -86.66 -3.68 16.00
N GLU A 530 -87.77 -3.57 15.27
CA GLU A 530 -88.98 -2.96 15.81
C GLU A 530 -90.14 -3.91 15.51
N GLN A 531 -90.95 -4.17 16.53
CA GLN A 531 -92.16 -4.99 16.53
C GLN A 531 -92.00 -6.50 16.76
N ALA A 532 -91.48 -6.83 17.95
CA ALA A 532 -92.24 -7.70 18.85
C ALA A 532 -93.04 -6.82 19.84
N SER A 533 -93.93 -5.98 19.33
CA SER A 533 -95.06 -5.47 20.12
C SER A 533 -96.27 -6.28 19.68
N ALA A 534 -96.49 -7.32 20.46
CA ALA A 534 -97.54 -8.31 20.32
C ALA A 534 -98.93 -7.68 20.10
N ASN A 535 -99.70 -8.36 19.25
CA ASN A 535 -101.11 -8.72 19.45
C ASN A 535 -101.99 -7.71 20.19
N ILE A 536 -102.95 -7.12 19.46
CA ILE A 536 -104.40 -7.17 19.73
C ILE A 536 -105.13 -6.43 18.56
N PRO A 537 -106.33 -6.87 18.12
CA PRO A 537 -106.89 -6.50 16.82
C PRO A 537 -107.89 -5.34 16.84
N ALA A 538 -107.88 -4.60 15.72
CA ALA A 538 -108.91 -3.76 15.07
C ALA A 538 -109.72 -2.73 15.90
N PRO A 539 -109.97 -1.55 15.29
CA PRO A 539 -111.33 -1.35 14.82
C PRO A 539 -111.46 -0.77 13.41
N MET A 540 -112.65 -1.06 12.88
CA MET A 540 -113.24 -0.62 11.63
C MET A 540 -113.44 0.90 11.49
N LYS A 541 -113.36 1.30 10.20
CA LYS A 541 -114.23 2.23 9.45
C LYS A 541 -113.94 3.74 9.44
N GLN A 542 -113.60 4.15 8.20
CA GLN A 542 -114.29 5.15 7.37
C GLN A 542 -114.38 6.59 7.90
N LYS A 543 -113.66 7.50 7.25
CA LYS A 543 -114.16 8.19 6.05
C LYS A 543 -113.00 8.80 5.26
#